data_AF-A0A8T7HH83-F1
#
_entry.id   AF-A0A8T7HH83-F1
#
_cell.length_a   1.000
_cell.length_b   1.000
_cell.length_c   1.000
_cell.angle_alpha   90.00
_cell.angle_beta   90.00
_cell.angle_gamma   90.00
#
_symmetry.space_group_name_H-M   'P 1'
#
loop_
_entity.id
_entity.type
_entity.pdbx_description
1 polymer ?
#
loop_
_entity_poly.entity_id
_entity_poly.type
_entity_poly.pdbx_seq_one_letter_code
_entity_poly.pdbx_strand_id
1 'polypeptide(L)'
;MDSVNQNTNEIQSNYEFLCELDSKIEKLNEKVDEIRMFLFPELTSKTHTIEPLTKREQEIFLILYTSEEKELTFVDIARQVGLPPSLIKNYISNLIKKGVSIIRNSCSDGRIFLTLDKEFRAIQAKENIVKLNETTASIIH
;
A
#
# COMPACT_ATOMS: atom_id res chain seq x y z
N MET A 1 -42.52 -32.43 -20.72
CA MET A 1 -42.25 -32.42 -19.27
C MET A 1 -40.81 -32.82 -18.99
N ASP A 2 -40.24 -33.76 -19.75
CA ASP A 2 -38.85 -34.23 -19.53
C ASP A 2 -37.76 -33.18 -19.80
N SER A 3 -37.92 -32.33 -20.81
CA SER A 3 -36.91 -31.30 -21.15
C SER A 3 -36.74 -30.23 -20.08
N VAL A 4 -37.78 -29.97 -19.27
CA VAL A 4 -37.71 -29.02 -18.16
C VAL A 4 -36.96 -29.64 -16.98
N ASN A 5 -37.26 -30.90 -16.63
CA ASN A 5 -36.54 -31.63 -15.59
C ASN A 5 -35.05 -31.82 -15.91
N GLN A 6 -34.74 -32.08 -17.19
CA GLN A 6 -33.37 -32.23 -17.64
C GLN A 6 -32.58 -30.92 -17.47
N ASN A 7 -33.19 -29.79 -17.84
CA ASN A 7 -32.61 -28.46 -17.65
C ASN A 7 -32.45 -28.11 -16.15
N THR A 8 -33.43 -28.46 -15.30
CA THR A 8 -33.31 -28.29 -13.84
C THR A 8 -32.16 -29.10 -13.24
N ASN A 9 -31.99 -30.36 -13.66
CA ASN A 9 -30.87 -31.20 -13.22
C ASN A 9 -29.51 -30.68 -13.70
N GLU A 10 -29.44 -30.18 -14.94
CA GLU A 10 -28.22 -29.57 -15.49
C GLU A 10 -27.85 -28.28 -14.74
N ILE A 11 -28.82 -27.41 -14.43
CA ILE A 11 -28.61 -26.19 -13.64
C ILE A 11 -28.10 -26.54 -12.24
N GLN A 12 -28.71 -27.52 -11.58
CA GLN A 12 -28.28 -27.96 -10.25
C GLN A 12 -26.85 -28.50 -10.27
N SER A 13 -26.54 -29.36 -11.25
CA SER A 13 -25.19 -29.95 -11.40
C SER A 13 -24.14 -28.86 -11.67
N ASN A 14 -24.49 -27.85 -12.48
CA ASN A 14 -23.61 -26.71 -12.74
C ASN A 14 -23.39 -25.85 -11.50
N TYR A 15 -24.43 -25.63 -10.70
CA TYR A 15 -24.31 -24.89 -9.44
C TYR A 15 -23.39 -25.61 -8.44
N GLU A 16 -23.56 -26.92 -8.28
CA GLU A 16 -22.69 -27.73 -7.43
C GLU A 16 -21.23 -27.67 -7.89
N PHE A 17 -21.00 -27.73 -9.21
CA PHE A 17 -19.65 -27.60 -9.79
C PHE A 17 -19.05 -26.20 -9.54
N LEU A 18 -19.84 -25.14 -9.64
CA LEU A 18 -19.41 -23.77 -9.32
C LEU A 18 -19.01 -23.64 -7.85
N CYS A 19 -19.80 -24.17 -6.92
CA CYS A 19 -19.45 -24.16 -5.50
C CYS A 19 -18.15 -24.93 -5.22
N GLU A 20 -17.93 -26.06 -5.91
CA GLU A 20 -16.69 -26.82 -5.78
C GLU A 20 -15.48 -26.06 -6.35
N LEU A 21 -15.67 -25.31 -7.44
CA LEU A 21 -14.66 -24.43 -8.01
C LEU A 21 -14.31 -23.28 -7.05
N ASP A 22 -15.31 -22.61 -6.46
CA ASP A 22 -15.08 -21.55 -5.48
C ASP A 22 -14.27 -22.09 -4.29
N SER A 23 -14.63 -23.27 -3.78
CA SER A 23 -13.88 -23.94 -2.71
C SER A 23 -12.43 -24.28 -3.10
N LYS A 24 -12.18 -24.61 -4.37
CA LYS A 24 -10.82 -24.87 -4.87
C LYS A 24 -10.02 -23.58 -5.03
N ILE A 25 -10.67 -22.48 -5.44
CA ILE A 25 -10.06 -21.15 -5.53
C ILE A 25 -9.65 -20.67 -4.13
N GLU A 26 -10.50 -20.84 -3.12
CA GLU A 26 -10.16 -20.50 -1.73
C GLU A 26 -8.92 -21.27 -1.26
N LYS A 27 -8.88 -22.59 -1.46
CA LYS A 27 -7.69 -23.41 -1.10
C LYS A 27 -6.43 -23.03 -1.87
N LEU A 28 -6.56 -22.59 -3.13
CA LEU A 28 -5.43 -22.10 -3.89
C LEU A 28 -4.91 -20.78 -3.33
N ASN A 29 -5.81 -19.87 -2.94
CA ASN A 29 -5.43 -18.61 -2.29
C ASN A 29 -4.69 -18.88 -0.97
N GLU A 30 -5.20 -19.78 -0.12
CA GLU A 30 -4.53 -20.17 1.13
C GLU A 30 -3.10 -20.67 0.88
N LYS A 31 -2.90 -21.51 -0.14
CA LYS A 31 -1.57 -22.01 -0.52
C LYS A 31 -0.66 -20.92 -1.08
N VAL A 32 -1.21 -19.98 -1.85
CA VAL A 32 -0.45 -18.83 -2.34
C VAL A 32 0.03 -17.98 -1.18
N ASP A 33 -0.81 -17.76 -0.17
CA ASP A 33 -0.45 -17.01 1.02
C ASP A 33 0.58 -17.75 1.88
N GLU A 34 0.46 -19.08 2.02
CA GLU A 34 1.49 -19.92 2.66
C GLU A 34 2.84 -19.83 1.95
N ILE A 35 2.85 -19.93 0.62
CA ILE A 35 4.06 -19.77 -0.20
C ILE A 35 4.64 -18.37 -0.05
N ARG A 36 3.79 -17.33 0.01
CA ARG A 36 4.23 -15.94 0.24
C ARG A 36 4.88 -15.79 1.62
N MET A 37 4.31 -16.39 2.66
CA MET A 37 4.91 -16.42 4.00
C MET A 37 6.28 -17.12 4.01
N PHE A 38 6.41 -18.23 3.28
CA PHE A 38 7.65 -19.00 3.23
C PHE A 38 8.75 -18.32 2.39
N LEU A 39 8.41 -17.81 1.21
CA LEU A 39 9.38 -17.17 0.29
C LEU A 39 9.77 -15.76 0.74
N PHE A 40 8.85 -15.08 1.43
CA PHE A 40 9.03 -13.70 1.85
C PHE A 40 8.67 -13.48 3.33
N PRO A 41 9.39 -14.14 4.26
CA PRO A 41 9.10 -14.02 5.69
C PRO A 41 9.20 -12.57 6.19
N GLU A 42 10.10 -11.76 5.61
CA GLU A 42 10.25 -10.34 5.95
C GLU A 42 9.15 -9.42 5.38
N LEU A 43 8.40 -9.87 4.37
CA LEU A 43 7.28 -9.10 3.79
C LEU A 43 5.95 -9.39 4.51
N THR A 44 5.82 -10.55 5.15
CA THR A 44 4.61 -10.98 5.86
C THR A 44 4.63 -10.59 7.34
N SER A 45 5.83 -10.42 7.93
CA SER A 45 6.00 -9.76 9.23
C SER A 45 6.08 -8.23 9.08
N LYS A 46 5.04 -7.57 8.56
CA LYS A 46 4.88 -6.13 8.87
C LYS A 46 4.41 -5.99 10.32
N THR A 47 5.29 -6.29 11.28
CA THR A 47 5.27 -5.48 12.50
C THR A 47 5.58 -4.07 11.99
N HIS A 48 4.56 -3.21 11.96
CA HIS A 48 4.69 -1.81 11.56
C HIS A 48 5.46 -1.01 12.63
N THR A 49 6.55 -1.56 13.15
CA THR A 49 7.53 -0.88 13.97
C THR A 49 8.36 0.00 13.07
N ILE A 50 7.80 1.17 12.78
CA ILE A 50 8.50 2.23 12.06
C ILE A 50 9.52 2.84 13.00
N GLU A 51 10.77 2.94 12.54
CA GLU A 51 11.79 3.67 13.29
C GLU A 51 11.41 5.15 13.43
N PRO A 52 11.72 5.81 14.56
CA PRO A 52 11.38 7.20 14.76
C PRO A 52 11.91 8.09 13.62
N LEU A 53 10.97 8.81 13.00
CA LEU A 53 11.26 9.78 11.96
C LEU A 53 11.80 11.08 12.58
N THR A 54 12.79 11.68 11.93
CA THR A 54 13.27 13.03 12.25
C THR A 54 12.22 14.08 11.87
N LYS A 55 12.30 15.30 12.39
CA LYS A 55 11.33 16.38 12.07
C LYS A 55 11.19 16.63 10.56
N ARG A 56 12.30 16.57 9.82
CA ARG A 56 12.31 16.74 8.35
C ARG A 56 11.67 15.57 7.62
N GLU A 57 11.89 14.35 8.11
CA GLU A 57 11.24 13.16 7.56
C GLU A 57 9.74 13.16 7.85
N GLN A 58 9.32 13.63 9.02
CA GLN A 58 7.91 13.79 9.39
C GLN A 58 7.21 14.81 8.49
N GLU A 59 7.87 15.95 8.20
CA GLU A 59 7.37 16.98 7.29
C GLU A 59 7.14 16.43 5.87
N ILE A 60 8.13 15.69 5.33
CA ILE A 60 8.03 15.05 4.01
C ILE A 60 6.95 13.96 4.00
N PHE A 61 6.88 13.15 5.06
CA PHE A 61 5.85 12.13 5.20
C PHE A 61 4.45 12.76 5.21
N LEU A 62 4.26 13.84 5.96
CA LEU A 62 2.99 14.53 6.07
C LEU A 62 2.53 15.06 4.71
N ILE A 63 3.45 15.63 3.91
CA ILE A 63 3.17 16.06 2.55
C ILE A 63 2.65 14.89 1.68
N LEU A 64 3.32 13.74 1.72
CA LEU A 64 2.90 12.56 0.96
C LEU A 64 1.56 11.98 1.46
N TYR A 65 1.28 12.16 2.76
CA TYR A 65 0.06 11.69 3.40
C TYR A 65 -1.14 12.57 3.03
N THR A 66 -0.99 13.89 3.12
CA THR A 66 -2.04 14.88 2.83
C THR A 66 -2.30 15.07 1.35
N SER A 67 -1.39 14.64 0.47
CA SER A 67 -1.56 14.81 -0.98
C SER A 67 -2.58 13.86 -1.63
N GLU A 68 -3.48 13.21 -0.87
CA GLU A 68 -4.65 12.42 -1.33
C GLU A 68 -4.56 11.90 -2.78
N GLU A 69 -3.80 10.82 -2.98
CA GLU A 69 -3.57 10.14 -4.28
C GLU A 69 -2.93 10.96 -5.41
N LYS A 70 -2.66 12.25 -5.20
CA LYS A 70 -1.91 13.07 -6.15
C LYS A 70 -0.48 12.55 -6.25
N GLU A 71 -0.10 12.21 -7.47
CA GLU A 71 1.25 11.83 -7.83
C GLU A 71 2.19 13.03 -7.64
N LEU A 72 3.10 12.95 -6.66
CA LEU A 72 4.07 14.01 -6.37
C LEU A 72 5.44 13.66 -6.94
N THR A 73 6.09 14.61 -7.61
CA THR A 73 7.49 14.45 -8.02
C THR A 73 8.44 14.92 -6.92
N PHE A 74 9.72 14.53 -7.01
CA PHE A 74 10.76 15.06 -6.13
C PHE A 74 10.85 16.60 -6.17
N VAL A 75 10.52 17.22 -7.30
CA VAL A 75 10.54 18.68 -7.48
C VAL A 75 9.38 19.34 -6.75
N ASP A 76 8.21 18.71 -6.73
CA ASP A 76 7.03 19.24 -6.04
C ASP A 76 7.24 19.24 -4.53
N ILE A 77 7.77 18.13 -3.99
CA ILE A 77 8.10 18.01 -2.56
C ILE A 77 9.23 18.99 -2.18
N ALA A 78 10.26 19.09 -3.02
CA ALA A 78 11.35 20.04 -2.83
C ALA A 78 10.85 21.48 -2.72
N ARG A 79 9.88 21.87 -3.56
CA ARG A 79 9.27 23.20 -3.55
C ARG A 79 8.47 23.46 -2.27
N GLN A 80 7.75 22.47 -1.77
CA GLN A 80 6.95 22.61 -0.55
C GLN A 80 7.80 22.68 0.73
N VAL A 81 8.86 21.88 0.81
CA VAL A 81 9.75 21.84 2.00
C VAL A 81 10.85 22.91 1.95
N GLY A 82 11.10 23.50 0.78
CA GLY A 82 12.17 24.48 0.58
C GLY A 82 13.57 23.85 0.59
N LEU A 83 13.71 22.61 0.15
CA LEU A 83 14.98 21.86 0.13
C LEU A 83 15.36 21.43 -1.29
N PRO A 84 16.66 21.28 -1.60
CA PRO A 84 17.08 20.80 -2.90
C PRO A 84 16.59 19.35 -3.16
N PRO A 85 16.19 19.00 -4.40
CA PRO A 85 15.67 17.67 -4.75
C PRO A 85 16.62 16.51 -4.40
N SER A 86 17.94 16.76 -4.41
CA SER A 86 18.96 15.78 -4.01
C SER A 86 18.80 15.35 -2.55
N LEU A 87 18.48 16.28 -1.65
CA LEU A 87 18.21 15.96 -0.24
C LEU A 87 16.88 15.24 -0.07
N ILE A 88 15.84 15.62 -0.82
CA ILE A 88 14.55 14.91 -0.79
C ILE A 88 14.75 13.44 -1.17
N LYS A 89 15.55 13.14 -2.19
CA LYS A 89 15.86 11.75 -2.57
C LYS A 89 16.49 10.95 -1.42
N ASN A 90 17.36 11.58 -0.64
CA ASN A 90 17.97 10.96 0.54
C ASN A 90 16.94 10.73 1.64
N TYR A 91 16.10 11.74 1.95
CA TYR A 91 15.04 11.60 2.95
C TYR A 91 14.00 10.54 2.58
N ILE A 92 13.56 10.49 1.32
CA ILE A 92 12.66 9.43 0.82
C ILE A 92 13.31 8.05 0.96
N SER A 93 14.61 7.94 0.69
CA SER A 93 15.34 6.68 0.86
C SER A 93 15.44 6.28 2.34
N ASN A 94 15.61 7.25 3.25
CA ASN A 94 15.59 6.99 4.68
C ASN A 94 14.20 6.60 5.19
N LEU A 95 13.13 7.25 4.71
CA LEU A 95 11.75 6.87 5.05
C LEU A 95 11.48 5.40 4.71
N ILE A 96 11.89 4.96 3.52
CA ILE A 96 11.75 3.56 3.10
C ILE A 96 12.54 2.63 4.01
N LYS A 97 13.80 2.98 4.32
CA LYS A 97 14.63 2.19 5.25
C LYS A 97 14.02 2.05 6.64
N LYS A 98 13.32 3.10 7.10
CA LYS A 98 12.65 3.15 8.40
C LYS A 98 11.29 2.43 8.42
N GLY A 99 10.86 1.82 7.30
CA GLY A 99 9.63 1.05 7.21
C GLY A 99 8.42 1.80 6.65
N VAL A 100 8.60 3.02 6.13
CA VAL A 100 7.52 3.75 5.44
C VAL A 100 7.34 3.21 4.02
N SER A 101 6.15 2.70 3.72
CA SER A 101 5.85 2.11 2.41
C SER A 101 5.52 3.19 1.37
N ILE A 102 6.52 3.58 0.58
CA ILE A 102 6.41 4.57 -0.51
C ILE A 102 6.51 3.85 -1.86
N ILE A 103 5.51 4.06 -2.72
CA ILE A 103 5.44 3.56 -4.09
C ILE A 103 6.12 4.56 -5.02
N ARG A 104 6.94 4.05 -5.95
CA ARG A 104 7.61 4.84 -7.00
C ARG A 104 7.10 4.40 -8.36
N ASN A 105 6.36 5.26 -9.04
CA ASN A 105 5.86 5.01 -10.39
C ASN A 105 6.67 5.84 -11.39
N SER A 106 7.22 5.19 -12.41
CA SER A 106 7.85 5.86 -13.54
C SER A 106 6.84 6.04 -14.66
N CYS A 107 6.62 7.28 -15.09
CA CYS A 107 5.80 7.57 -16.26
C CYS A 107 6.62 7.50 -17.55
N SER A 108 5.90 7.35 -18.67
CA SER A 108 6.49 7.26 -20.02
C SER A 108 7.29 8.51 -20.42
N ASP A 109 7.08 9.64 -19.74
CA ASP A 109 7.81 10.89 -19.90
C ASP A 109 9.14 10.94 -19.13
N GLY A 110 9.49 9.86 -18.42
CA GLY A 110 10.70 9.74 -17.61
C GLY A 110 10.61 10.38 -16.22
N ARG A 111 9.44 10.91 -15.81
CA ARG A 111 9.24 11.45 -14.47
C ARG A 111 8.93 10.33 -13.48
N ILE A 112 9.45 10.50 -12.26
CA ILE A 112 9.19 9.60 -11.13
C ILE A 112 8.19 10.28 -10.22
N PHE A 113 7.08 9.59 -10.02
CA PHE A 113 6.02 9.96 -9.11
C PHE A 113 6.10 9.12 -7.84
N LEU A 114 5.83 9.78 -6.72
CA LEU A 114 5.89 9.22 -5.38
C LEU A 114 4.48 9.25 -4.79
N THR A 115 4.04 8.09 -4.29
CA THR A 115 2.78 7.96 -3.58
C THR A 115 2.98 7.08 -2.34
N LEU A 116 2.20 7.31 -1.30
CA LEU A 116 2.14 6.38 -0.17
C LEU A 116 1.28 5.17 -0.55
N ASP A 117 1.70 4.00 -0.10
CA ASP A 117 0.92 2.78 -0.24
C ASP A 117 -0.45 2.90 0.44
N LYS A 118 -1.49 2.38 -0.21
CA LYS A 118 -2.88 2.55 0.24
C LYS A 118 -3.15 1.76 1.51
N GLU A 119 -2.60 0.55 1.62
CA GLU A 119 -2.70 -0.27 2.81
C GLU A 119 -1.97 0.41 3.98
N PHE A 120 -0.75 0.89 3.75
CA PHE A 120 0.00 1.64 4.75
C PHE A 120 -0.73 2.89 5.23
N ARG A 121 -1.38 3.65 4.33
CA ARG A 121 -2.20 4.82 4.68
C ARG A 121 -3.38 4.44 5.57
N ALA A 122 -4.07 3.34 5.27
CA ALA A 122 -5.18 2.85 6.08
C ALA A 122 -4.72 2.44 7.50
N ILE A 123 -3.56 1.79 7.59
CA ILE A 123 -2.97 1.40 8.88
C ILE A 123 -2.50 2.63 9.66
N GLN A 124 -1.92 3.64 9.02
CA GLN A 124 -1.61 4.92 9.65
C GLN A 124 -2.85 5.59 10.23
N ALA A 125 -3.96 5.63 9.48
CA ALA A 125 -5.20 6.23 9.95
C ALA A 125 -5.83 5.47 11.14
N LYS A 126 -5.66 4.15 11.18
CA LYS A 126 -6.25 3.28 12.21
C LYS A 126 -5.40 3.17 13.47
N GLU A 127 -4.08 3.03 13.31
CA GLU A 127 -3.15 2.63 14.38
C GLU A 127 -2.10 3.71 14.69
N ASN A 128 -2.03 4.79 13.90
CA ASN A 128 -1.06 5.88 14.07
C ASN A 128 0.39 5.39 14.19
N ILE A 129 0.78 4.48 13.28
CA ILE A 129 2.08 3.78 13.28
C ILE A 129 3.28 4.72 13.14
N VAL A 130 3.13 5.82 12.38
CA VAL A 130 4.05 6.95 12.35
C VAL A 130 3.64 7.89 13.48
N LYS A 131 4.37 7.82 14.60
CA LYS A 131 4.23 8.74 15.73
C LYS A 131 4.64 10.16 15.30
N LEU A 132 3.72 10.88 14.66
CA LEU A 132 3.90 12.28 14.34
C LEU A 132 3.95 13.07 15.65
N ASN A 133 5.01 13.85 15.85
CA ASN A 133 5.07 14.73 17.01
C ASN A 133 4.05 15.87 16.80
N GLU A 134 3.21 16.16 17.80
CA GLU A 134 2.14 17.17 17.71
C GLU A 134 2.61 18.53 17.18
N THR A 135 3.89 18.87 17.38
CA THR A 135 4.49 20.15 16.94
C THR A 135 4.51 20.35 15.42
N THR A 136 4.49 19.30 14.60
CA THR A 136 4.51 19.44 13.13
C THR A 136 3.12 19.56 12.50
N ALA A 137 2.05 19.19 13.22
CA ALA A 137 0.68 19.34 12.73
C ALA A 137 0.20 20.80 12.72
N SER A 138 0.72 21.63 13.64
CA SER A 138 0.33 23.05 13.76
C SER A 138 1.01 24.01 12.78
N ILE A 139 1.91 23.54 11.91
CA ILE A 139 2.65 24.42 10.98
C ILE A 139 1.92 24.57 9.63
N ILE A 140 0.86 23.79 9.38
CA ILE A 140 0.11 23.79 8.10
C ILE A 140 -1.34 24.26 8.30
N HIS A 141 -1.58 25.19 9.23
CA HIS A 141 -2.85 25.92 9.31
C HIS A 141 -2.60 27.42 9.32
#